data_AF-A0A258UFY5-F1
#
_entry.id   AF-A0A258UFY5-F1
#
_cell.length_a   1.000
_cell.length_b   1.000
_cell.length_c   1.000
_cell.angle_alpha   90.00
_cell.angle_beta   90.00
_cell.angle_gamma   90.00
#
_symmetry.space_group_name_H-M   'P 1'
#
loop_
_entity.id
_entity.type
_entity.pdbx_description
1 polymer ?
#
loop_
_entity_poly.entity_id
_entity_poly.type
_entity_poly.pdbx_seq_one_letter_code
_entity_poly.pdbx_strand_id
1 'polypeptide(L)'
;MTNWKDIFKKETDLSNEELLKYLDNDISEEEMNAIEQKLASSDFENDALEGLAQFKTKENITTITNSLNQQLKKQISRSTKRKKKRKIQDQQWLIVVILAVLLLSVTGYLLIHYNR
;
A
#
# COMPACT_ATOMS: atom_id res chain seq x y z
N MET A 1 5.79 0.19 16.38
CA MET A 1 4.90 0.04 15.21
C MET A 1 5.74 0.27 13.96
N THR A 2 6.02 -0.79 13.21
CA THR A 2 6.85 -0.70 11.99
C THR A 2 6.08 0.04 10.90
N ASN A 3 6.61 1.18 10.45
CA ASN A 3 6.01 2.00 9.42
C ASN A 3 6.23 1.32 8.05
N TRP A 4 5.20 0.69 7.52
CA TRP A 4 5.18 -0.01 6.22
C TRP A 4 5.42 0.93 5.01
N LYS A 5 5.58 2.24 5.25
CA LYS A 5 6.04 3.18 4.24
C LYS A 5 7.54 3.05 3.94
N ASP A 6 8.35 2.51 4.86
CA ASP A 6 9.81 2.47 4.71
C ASP A 6 10.33 1.23 3.94
N ILE A 7 9.55 0.15 3.83
CA ILE A 7 9.94 -1.07 3.08
C ILE A 7 10.07 -0.87 1.56
N PHE A 8 9.59 0.25 1.02
CA PHE A 8 9.76 0.62 -0.39
C PHE A 8 10.81 1.71 -0.62
N LYS A 9 11.39 2.29 0.43
CA LYS A 9 12.60 3.10 0.29
C LYS A 9 13.77 2.13 0.12
N LYS A 10 13.97 1.66 -1.11
CA LYS A 10 15.28 1.17 -1.51
C LYS A 10 16.20 2.39 -1.49
N GLU A 11 17.33 2.28 -0.81
CA GLU A 11 18.46 3.22 -0.94
C GLU A 11 18.95 3.07 -2.39
N THR A 12 18.32 3.77 -3.33
CA THR A 12 18.85 3.95 -4.67
C THR A 12 19.83 5.12 -4.58
N ASP A 13 21.05 4.93 -5.06
CA ASP A 13 22.09 5.97 -5.03
C ASP A 13 21.74 7.19 -5.89
N LEU A 14 20.73 7.03 -6.75
CA LEU A 14 20.11 8.04 -7.60
C LEU A 14 18.62 8.17 -7.30
N SER A 15 18.14 9.41 -7.26
CA SER A 15 16.71 9.70 -7.21
C SER A 15 16.10 9.75 -8.61
N ASN A 16 14.81 9.41 -8.71
CA ASN A 16 14.06 9.52 -9.96
C ASN A 16 14.06 10.95 -10.54
N GLU A 17 14.17 11.97 -9.69
CA GLU A 17 14.21 13.36 -10.12
C GLU A 17 15.55 13.72 -10.77
N GLU A 18 16.66 13.21 -10.24
CA GLU A 18 18.00 13.39 -10.81
C GLU A 18 18.13 12.71 -12.19
N LEU A 19 17.61 11.48 -12.34
CA LEU A 19 17.59 10.77 -13.63
C LEU A 19 16.80 11.54 -14.70
N LEU A 20 15.66 12.12 -14.32
CA LEU A 20 14.86 12.93 -15.24
C LEU A 20 15.58 14.23 -15.65
N LYS A 21 16.27 14.90 -14.72
CA LYS A 21 17.06 16.11 -15.03
C LYS A 21 18.25 15.80 -15.93
N TYR A 22 18.91 14.66 -15.71
CA TYR A 22 19.98 14.14 -16.56
C TYR A 22 19.49 13.93 -17.99
N LEU A 23 18.32 13.30 -18.18
CA LEU A 23 17.70 13.12 -19.50
C LEU A 23 17.31 14.44 -20.18
N ASP A 24 16.86 15.43 -19.42
CA ASP A 24 16.48 16.76 -19.92
C ASP A 24 17.70 17.67 -20.18
N ASN A 25 18.93 17.20 -19.90
CA ASN A 25 20.18 17.97 -19.96
C ASN A 25 20.13 19.28 -19.11
N ASP A 26 19.40 19.24 -18.01
CA ASP A 26 19.17 20.35 -17.07
C ASP A 26 19.96 20.15 -15.76
N ILE A 27 21.26 19.93 -15.89
CA ILE A 27 22.22 19.75 -14.78
C ILE A 27 23.59 20.36 -15.14
N SER A 28 24.39 20.68 -14.12
CA SER A 28 25.76 21.15 -14.31
C SER A 28 26.71 20.01 -14.74
N GLU A 29 27.85 20.35 -15.35
CA GLU A 29 28.85 19.34 -15.78
C GLU A 29 29.41 18.53 -14.60
N GLU A 30 29.53 19.15 -13.42
CA GLU A 30 29.98 18.47 -12.19
C GLU A 30 28.95 17.42 -11.72
N GLU A 31 27.65 17.78 -11.75
CA GLU A 31 26.55 16.86 -11.41
C GLU A 31 26.39 15.75 -12.44
N MET A 32 26.61 16.05 -13.72
CA MET A 32 26.57 15.07 -14.82
C MET A 32 27.60 13.95 -14.58
N ASN A 33 28.85 14.31 -14.28
CA ASN A 33 29.91 13.34 -14.03
C ASN A 33 29.61 12.46 -12.81
N ALA A 34 29.07 13.06 -11.74
CA ALA A 34 28.67 12.33 -10.53
C ALA A 34 27.53 11.33 -10.81
N ILE A 35 26.57 11.70 -11.66
CA ILE A 35 25.48 10.81 -12.08
C ILE A 35 26.00 9.69 -12.97
N GLU A 36 26.89 9.98 -13.92
CA GLU A 36 27.52 8.98 -14.80
C GLU A 36 28.31 7.94 -14.00
N GLN A 37 29.05 8.36 -12.97
CA GLN A 37 29.78 7.43 -12.09
C GLN A 37 28.83 6.50 -11.33
N LYS A 38 27.68 7.02 -10.87
CA LYS A 38 26.65 6.24 -10.17
C LYS A 38 25.91 5.28 -11.12
N LEU A 39 25.59 5.74 -12.33
CA LEU A 39 25.00 4.91 -13.40
C LEU A 39 25.92 3.76 -13.77
N ALA A 40 27.22 4.02 -13.96
CA ALA A 40 28.22 2.98 -14.25
C ALA A 40 28.33 1.91 -13.15
N SER A 41 27.92 2.23 -11.92
CA SER A 41 28.00 1.35 -10.76
C SER A 41 26.74 0.52 -10.53
N SER A 42 25.63 0.82 -11.23
CA SER A 42 24.33 0.19 -10.98
C SER A 42 23.62 -0.21 -12.28
N ASP A 43 23.58 -1.51 -12.55
CA ASP A 43 22.80 -2.09 -13.65
C ASP A 43 21.32 -1.71 -13.58
N PHE A 44 20.78 -1.57 -12.36
CA PHE A 44 19.38 -1.19 -12.16
C PHE A 44 19.06 0.24 -12.62
N GLU A 45 19.98 1.18 -12.37
CA GLU A 45 19.78 2.57 -12.78
C GLU A 45 19.97 2.73 -14.30
N ASN A 46 20.86 1.95 -14.92
CA ASN A 46 21.00 1.90 -16.38
C ASN A 46 19.72 1.38 -17.06
N ASP A 47 19.14 0.29 -16.56
CA ASP A 47 17.86 -0.23 -17.06
C ASP A 47 16.73 0.79 -16.88
N ALA A 48 16.72 1.51 -15.75
CA ALA A 48 15.75 2.57 -15.50
C ALA A 48 15.92 3.74 -16.46
N LEU A 49 17.16 4.16 -16.76
CA LEU A 49 17.47 5.22 -17.71
C LEU A 49 17.02 4.85 -19.13
N GLU A 50 17.30 3.62 -19.58
CA GLU A 50 16.84 3.11 -20.88
C GLU A 50 15.31 3.14 -20.98
N GLY A 51 14.63 2.67 -19.92
CA GLY A 51 13.17 2.71 -19.85
C GLY A 51 12.61 4.13 -19.86
N LEU A 52 13.24 5.08 -19.15
CA LEU A 52 12.82 6.49 -19.14
C LEU A 52 13.09 7.20 -20.46
N ALA A 53 14.20 6.90 -21.14
CA ALA A 53 14.56 7.47 -22.44
C ALA A 53 13.53 7.14 -23.55
N GLN A 54 12.81 6.03 -23.42
CA GLN A 54 11.71 5.67 -24.31
C GLN A 54 10.52 6.64 -24.19
N PHE A 55 10.40 7.36 -23.08
CA PHE A 55 9.34 8.34 -22.85
C PHE A 55 9.82 9.75 -23.21
N LYS A 56 9.42 10.22 -24.39
CA LYS A 56 9.81 11.53 -24.94
C LYS A 56 9.29 12.76 -24.16
N THR A 57 8.42 12.59 -23.15
CA THR A 57 7.77 13.72 -22.45
C THR A 57 7.50 13.39 -20.99
N LYS A 58 8.09 14.19 -20.09
CA LYS A 58 7.99 14.10 -18.62
C LYS A 58 6.55 14.14 -18.09
N GLU A 59 5.68 14.88 -18.75
CA GLU A 59 4.26 15.02 -18.35
C GLU A 59 3.51 13.69 -18.44
N ASN A 60 3.87 12.84 -19.41
CA ASN A 60 3.30 11.50 -19.54
C ASN A 60 3.76 10.59 -18.41
N ILE A 61 5.04 10.65 -18.03
CA ILE A 61 5.62 9.81 -16.97
C ILE A 61 4.96 10.11 -15.62
N THR A 62 4.85 11.39 -15.26
CA THR A 62 4.21 11.81 -13.99
C THR A 62 2.72 11.45 -13.94
N THR A 63 2.01 11.61 -15.04
CA THR A 63 0.58 11.25 -15.12
C THR A 63 0.38 9.73 -15.01
N ILE A 64 1.19 8.95 -15.72
CA ILE A 64 1.14 7.48 -15.71
C ILE A 64 1.46 6.95 -14.31
N THR A 65 2.56 7.41 -13.69
CA THR A 65 2.96 6.99 -12.34
C THR A 65 1.91 7.36 -11.29
N ASN A 66 1.31 8.55 -11.38
CA ASN A 66 0.22 8.96 -10.51
C ASN A 66 -1.01 8.05 -10.69
N SER A 67 -1.41 7.77 -11.93
CA SER A 67 -2.54 6.87 -12.21
C SER A 67 -2.28 5.45 -11.70
N LEU A 68 -1.06 4.94 -11.86
CA LEU A 68 -0.65 3.60 -11.42
C LEU A 68 -0.68 3.51 -9.90
N ASN A 69 -0.13 4.51 -9.21
CA ASN A 69 -0.17 4.60 -7.75
C ASN A 69 -1.61 4.64 -7.22
N GLN A 70 -2.49 5.39 -7.88
CA GLN A 70 -3.91 5.42 -7.52
C GLN A 70 -4.58 4.05 -7.74
N GLN A 71 -4.28 3.38 -8.85
CA GLN A 71 -4.82 2.05 -9.16
C GLN A 71 -4.33 0.98 -8.17
N LEU A 72 -3.04 0.98 -7.83
CA LEU A 72 -2.46 0.08 -6.82
C LEU A 72 -3.12 0.29 -5.46
N LYS A 73 -3.23 1.54 -4.99
CA LYS A 73 -3.95 1.88 -3.76
C LYS A 73 -5.41 1.41 -3.81
N LYS A 74 -6.07 1.53 -4.96
CA LYS A 74 -7.45 1.05 -5.16
C LYS A 74 -7.55 -0.47 -5.10
N GLN A 75 -6.61 -1.21 -5.70
CA GLN A 75 -6.61 -2.68 -5.66
C GLN A 75 -6.32 -3.21 -4.25
N ILE A 76 -5.33 -2.64 -3.55
CA ILE A 76 -4.99 -3.02 -2.16
C ILE A 76 -6.15 -2.66 -1.21
N SER A 77 -6.76 -1.49 -1.36
CA SER A 77 -7.92 -1.11 -0.54
C SER A 77 -9.17 -1.96 -0.83
N ARG A 78 -9.35 -2.44 -2.06
CA ARG A 78 -10.44 -3.38 -2.40
C ARG A 78 -10.25 -4.73 -1.73
N SER A 79 -9.04 -5.27 -1.70
CA SER A 79 -8.77 -6.57 -1.06
C SER A 79 -8.96 -6.49 0.46
N THR A 80 -8.55 -5.39 1.09
CA THR A 80 -8.71 -5.15 2.54
C THR A 80 -10.17 -4.88 2.93
N LYS A 81 -10.94 -4.14 2.11
CA LYS A 81 -12.39 -3.93 2.32
C LYS A 81 -13.18 -5.24 2.24
N ARG A 82 -12.86 -6.13 1.29
CA ARG A 82 -13.47 -7.47 1.19
C ARG A 82 -13.20 -8.31 2.44
N LYS A 83 -11.97 -8.28 2.97
CA LYS A 83 -11.60 -8.99 4.21
C LYS A 83 -12.32 -8.41 5.45
N LYS A 84 -12.51 -7.09 5.54
CA LYS A 84 -13.24 -6.46 6.66
C LYS A 84 -14.74 -6.78 6.65
N LYS A 85 -15.40 -6.81 5.49
CA LYS A 85 -16.84 -7.11 5.41
C LYS A 85 -17.20 -8.52 5.89
N ARG A 86 -16.32 -9.51 5.70
CA ARG A 86 -16.53 -10.88 6.19
C ARG A 86 -16.46 -11.02 7.71
N LYS A 87 -15.76 -10.12 8.42
CA LYS A 87 -15.63 -10.20 9.89
C LYS A 87 -16.85 -9.68 10.65
N ILE A 88 -17.67 -8.82 10.04
CA ILE A 88 -18.76 -8.13 10.75
C ILE A 88 -20.05 -8.96 10.75
N GLN A 89 -20.27 -9.79 9.72
CA GLN A 89 -21.54 -10.49 9.55
C GLN A 89 -21.72 -11.69 10.51
N ASP A 90 -20.62 -12.28 11.01
CA ASP A 90 -20.66 -13.53 11.77
C ASP A 90 -20.91 -13.34 13.28
N GLN A 91 -20.61 -12.15 13.84
CA GLN A 91 -20.73 -11.92 15.28
C GLN A 91 -22.17 -11.71 15.77
N GLN A 92 -23.10 -11.31 14.90
CA GLN A 92 -24.49 -11.02 15.31
C GLN A 92 -25.23 -12.29 15.75
N TRP A 93 -25.03 -13.41 15.05
CA TRP A 93 -25.63 -14.70 15.43
C TRP A 93 -25.12 -15.21 16.78
N LEU A 94 -23.82 -15.03 17.04
CA LEU A 94 -23.19 -15.44 18.30
C LEU A 94 -23.78 -14.66 19.50
N ILE A 95 -24.04 -13.36 19.33
CA ILE A 95 -24.70 -12.52 20.35
C ILE A 95 -26.12 -13.01 20.65
N VAL A 96 -26.91 -13.33 19.60
CA VAL A 96 -28.29 -13.81 19.76
C VAL A 96 -28.33 -15.14 20.52
N VAL A 97 -27.43 -16.08 20.21
CA VAL A 97 -27.35 -17.38 20.89
C VAL A 97 -26.99 -17.22 22.36
N ILE A 98 -26.01 -16.38 22.69
CA ILE A 98 -25.63 -16.09 24.09
C ILE A 98 -26.81 -15.51 24.86
N LEU A 99 -27.52 -14.55 24.26
CA LEU A 99 -28.65 -13.88 24.90
C LEU A 99 -29.81 -14.87 25.14
N ALA A 100 -30.10 -15.75 24.19
CA ALA A 100 -31.10 -16.80 24.34
C ALA A 100 -30.77 -17.79 25.48
N VAL A 101 -29.50 -18.21 25.60
CA VAL A 101 -29.05 -19.10 26.68
C VAL A 101 -29.17 -18.41 28.05
N LEU A 102 -28.78 -17.14 28.14
CA LEU A 102 -28.94 -16.35 29.37
C LEU A 102 -30.42 -16.24 29.78
N LEU A 103 -31.30 -15.97 28.82
CA LEU A 103 -32.74 -15.84 29.06
C LEU A 103 -33.33 -17.17 29.55
N LEU A 104 -32.95 -18.29 28.92
CA LEU A 104 -33.32 -19.63 29.37
C LEU A 104 -32.87 -19.90 30.80
N SER A 105 -31.62 -19.57 31.13
CA SER A 105 -31.07 -19.76 32.48
C SER A 105 -31.83 -18.95 33.54
N VAL A 106 -32.21 -17.70 33.22
CA VAL A 106 -32.99 -16.84 34.12
C VAL A 106 -34.41 -17.38 34.30
N THR A 107 -35.07 -17.78 33.20
CA THR A 107 -36.44 -18.34 33.29
C THR A 107 -36.47 -19.67 34.05
N GLY A 108 -35.47 -20.53 33.87
CA GLY A 108 -35.34 -21.77 34.63
C GLY A 108 -35.16 -21.51 36.13
N TYR A 109 -34.31 -20.54 36.49
CA TYR A 109 -34.13 -20.13 37.88
C TYR A 109 -35.43 -19.59 38.49
N LEU A 110 -36.13 -18.70 37.77
CA LEU A 110 -37.39 -18.11 38.25
C LEU A 110 -38.48 -19.17 38.42
N LEU A 111 -38.60 -20.15 37.51
CA LEU A 111 -39.56 -21.24 37.65
C LEU A 111 -39.30 -22.11 38.88
N ILE A 112 -38.03 -22.45 39.15
CA ILE A 112 -37.67 -23.24 40.33
C ILE A 112 -37.92 -22.46 41.63
N HIS A 113 -37.62 -21.15 41.64
CA HIS A 113 -37.85 -20.31 42.81
C HIS A 113 -39.32 -19.99 43.04
N TYR A 114 -40.12 -19.80 41.98
CA TYR A 114 -41.55 -19.50 42.08
C TYR A 114 -42.38 -20.74 42.43
N ASN A 115 -41.95 -21.93 42.01
CA ASN A 115 -42.63 -23.20 42.26
C ASN A 115 -42.23 -23.87 43.59
N ARG A 116 -41.56 -23.14 44.49
CA ARG A 116 -41.20 -23.56 45.85
C ARG A 116 -41.73 -22.56 46.86
#